data_AF-A0A1B6K8L1-F1
#
_entry.id   AF-A0A1B6K8L1-F1
#
_cell.length_a   1.000
_cell.length_b   1.000
_cell.length_c   1.000
_cell.angle_alpha   90.00
_cell.angle_beta   90.00
_cell.angle_gamma   90.00
#
_symmetry.space_group_name_H-M   'P 1'
#
loop_
_entity.id
_entity.type
_entity.pdbx_description
1 polymer ?
#
loop_
_entity_poly.entity_id
_entity_poly.type
_entity_poly.pdbx_seq_one_letter_code
_entity_poly.pdbx_strand_id
1 'polypeptide(L)'
;CALTLCELDPCLFGRCELTASGFRCHCNRGYEGEACDSRQHPCAHNPCEGRGECVERPDSTFHCRCHAWWEGARCERRMLHIPYKPLSQRMLQEPFWLGLITVTVVLG
;
A
#
# COMPACT_ATOMS: atom_id res chain seq x y z
N CYS A 1 1.81 -2.16 48.25
CA CYS A 1 2.15 -2.76 46.95
C CYS A 1 2.35 -1.66 45.94
N ALA A 2 3.51 -1.60 45.29
CA ALA A 2 3.71 -0.74 44.11
C ALA A 2 3.53 -1.65 42.89
N LEU A 3 2.36 -1.60 42.28
CA LEU A 3 2.16 -2.23 40.96
C LEU A 3 2.94 -1.39 39.94
N THR A 4 3.77 -2.04 39.14
CA THR A 4 4.44 -1.36 38.02
C THR A 4 3.44 -1.14 36.89
N LEU A 5 3.59 -0.05 36.12
CA LEU A 5 2.63 0.32 35.07
C LEU A 5 2.46 -0.75 33.98
N CYS A 6 3.47 -1.61 33.75
CA CYS A 6 3.39 -2.70 32.78
C CYS A 6 2.81 -4.01 33.33
N GLU A 7 2.67 -4.19 34.65
CA GLU A 7 1.98 -5.38 35.23
C GLU A 7 0.46 -5.34 35.03
N LEU A 8 -0.08 -4.18 34.67
CA LEU A 8 -1.50 -4.01 34.34
C LEU A 8 -1.82 -4.38 32.89
N ASP A 9 -0.82 -4.83 32.12
CA ASP A 9 -0.91 -5.11 30.68
C ASP A 9 -1.66 -4.02 29.88
N PRO A 10 -1.22 -2.74 29.94
CA PRO A 10 -1.92 -1.65 29.27
C PRO A 10 -1.83 -1.70 27.73
N CYS A 11 -0.93 -2.51 27.16
CA CYS A 11 -0.75 -2.65 25.72
C CYS A 11 -1.47 -3.90 25.21
N LEU A 12 -2.47 -3.75 24.33
CA LEU A 12 -3.21 -4.88 23.74
C LEU A 12 -2.36 -5.64 22.71
N PHE A 13 -1.99 -4.98 21.60
CA PHE A 13 -1.23 -5.59 20.51
C PHE A 13 0.17 -4.99 20.43
N GLY A 14 0.92 -5.04 21.54
CA GLY A 14 2.27 -4.48 21.60
C GLY A 14 3.06 -4.96 22.80
N ARG A 15 4.25 -4.41 22.97
CA ARG A 15 5.13 -4.66 24.11
C ARG A 15 5.20 -3.43 25.00
N CYS A 16 4.94 -3.62 26.29
CA CYS A 16 5.09 -2.56 27.29
C CYS A 16 6.58 -2.36 27.66
N GLU A 17 7.04 -1.12 27.64
CA GLU A 17 8.37 -0.70 28.12
C GLU A 17 8.20 0.35 29.22
N LEU A 18 8.81 0.13 30.39
CA LEU A 18 8.84 1.13 31.46
C LEU A 18 9.82 2.25 31.09
N THR A 19 9.39 3.49 31.27
CA THR A 19 10.20 4.69 31.06
C THR A 19 10.37 5.46 32.37
N ALA A 20 11.34 6.39 32.43
CA ALA A 20 11.61 7.18 33.63
C ALA A 20 10.40 7.98 34.16
N SER A 21 9.41 8.25 33.31
CA SER A 21 8.19 8.99 33.64
C SER A 21 6.91 8.14 33.57
N GLY A 22 7.00 6.83 33.30
CA GLY A 22 5.81 5.98 33.19
C GLY A 22 6.04 4.70 32.38
N PHE A 23 5.23 4.51 31.35
CA PHE A 23 5.35 3.39 30.41
C PHE A 23 5.14 3.87 28.97
N ARG A 24 5.59 3.07 28.00
CA ARG A 24 5.34 3.26 26.58
C ARG A 24 5.05 1.91 25.93
N CYS A 25 4.01 1.85 25.11
CA CYS A 25 3.72 0.67 24.30
C CYS A 25 4.45 0.74 22.96
N HIS A 26 5.14 -0.35 22.62
CA HIS A 26 5.67 -0.60 21.28
C HIS A 26 4.70 -1.49 20.52
N CYS A 27 3.93 -0.89 19.61
CA CYS A 27 2.91 -1.61 18.88
C CYS A 27 3.49 -2.60 17.87
N ASN A 28 2.83 -3.74 17.73
CA ASN A 28 3.11 -4.71 16.68
C ASN A 28 2.78 -4.10 15.31
N ARG A 29 3.36 -4.65 14.24
CA ARG A 29 3.07 -4.21 12.86
C ARG A 29 1.57 -4.25 12.60
N GLY A 30 1.02 -3.14 12.09
CA GLY A 30 -0.40 -3.02 11.77
C GLY A 30 -1.28 -2.57 12.94
N TYR A 31 -0.71 -2.14 14.07
CA TYR A 31 -1.43 -1.54 15.20
C TYR A 31 -0.83 -0.19 15.60
N GLU A 32 -1.68 0.68 16.14
CA GLU A 32 -1.36 2.04 16.58
C GLU A 32 -2.21 2.45 17.79
N GLY A 33 -1.95 3.64 18.33
CA GLY A 33 -2.56 4.14 19.57
C GLY A 33 -1.66 3.97 20.80
N GLU A 34 -1.98 4.65 21.91
CA GLU A 34 -1.20 4.54 23.15
C GLU A 34 -1.20 3.13 23.73
N ALA A 35 -2.32 2.41 23.59
CA ALA A 35 -2.49 1.04 24.05
C ALA A 35 -2.30 0.00 22.93
N CYS A 36 -1.95 0.41 21.71
CA CYS A 36 -1.92 -0.47 20.53
C CYS A 36 -3.26 -1.22 20.32
N ASP A 37 -4.36 -0.56 20.62
CA ASP A 37 -5.74 -1.07 20.54
C ASP A 37 -6.38 -0.82 19.17
N SER A 38 -5.81 0.10 18.40
CA SER A 38 -6.32 0.52 17.11
C SER A 38 -5.53 -0.16 16.00
N ARG A 39 -6.24 -0.66 14.97
CA ARG A 39 -5.57 -1.20 13.78
C ARG A 39 -5.06 -0.04 12.95
N GLN A 40 -3.78 -0.10 12.59
CA GLN A 40 -3.19 0.92 11.73
C GLN A 40 -3.83 0.84 10.35
N HIS A 41 -4.45 1.94 9.95
CA HIS A 41 -5.04 2.11 8.63
C HIS A 41 -4.05 2.87 7.73
N PRO A 42 -3.45 2.21 6.73
CA PRO A 42 -2.46 2.83 5.86
C PRO A 42 -2.96 4.10 5.15
N CYS A 43 -4.28 4.22 5.00
CA CYS A 43 -4.94 5.35 4.33
C CYS A 43 -5.50 6.43 5.28
N ALA A 44 -5.46 6.26 6.60
CA ALA A 44 -6.12 7.17 7.55
C ALA A 44 -5.59 8.62 7.51
N HIS A 45 -4.29 8.80 7.26
CA HIS A 45 -3.65 10.11 7.23
C HIS A 45 -3.54 10.72 5.82
N ASN A 46 -4.32 10.22 4.86
CA ASN A 46 -4.27 10.67 3.46
C ASN A 46 -2.84 10.69 2.89
N PRO A 47 -2.15 9.54 2.85
CA PRO A 47 -0.74 9.47 2.42
C PRO A 47 -0.54 9.90 0.96
N CYS A 48 -1.59 9.95 0.15
CA CYS A 48 -1.56 10.36 -1.26
C CYS A 48 -1.69 11.88 -1.45
N GLU A 49 -1.50 12.67 -0.39
CA GLU A 49 -1.54 14.15 -0.39
C GLU A 49 -2.85 14.75 -0.94
N GLY A 50 -3.94 13.97 -0.96
CA GLY A 50 -5.20 14.35 -1.60
C GLY A 50 -5.13 14.51 -3.12
N ARG A 51 -4.05 14.02 -3.76
CA ARG A 51 -3.81 14.08 -5.22
C ARG A 51 -3.97 12.71 -5.89
N GLY A 52 -4.55 11.77 -5.17
CA GLY A 52 -4.85 10.44 -5.60
C GLY A 52 -5.76 9.73 -4.60
N GLU A 53 -6.24 8.58 -5.02
CA GLU A 53 -7.06 7.71 -4.20
C GLU A 53 -6.17 6.70 -3.48
N CYS A 54 -6.29 6.62 -2.16
CA CYS A 54 -5.55 5.66 -1.36
C CYS A 54 -6.25 4.30 -1.40
N VAL A 55 -5.51 3.26 -1.77
CA VAL A 55 -5.99 1.87 -1.80
C VAL A 55 -5.20 1.07 -0.78
N GLU A 56 -5.89 0.53 0.23
CA GLU A 56 -5.29 -0.38 1.20
C GLU A 56 -4.91 -1.71 0.55
N ARG A 57 -3.74 -2.23 0.89
CA ARG A 57 -3.29 -3.57 0.51
C ARG A 57 -3.30 -4.52 1.71
N PRO A 58 -3.46 -5.83 1.47
CA PRO A 58 -3.54 -6.83 2.53
C PRO A 58 -2.30 -6.88 3.43
N ASP A 59 -1.12 -6.48 2.93
CA ASP A 59 0.15 -6.49 3.65
C ASP A 59 0.33 -5.32 4.64
N SER A 60 -0.76 -4.68 5.10
CA SER A 60 -0.72 -3.42 5.88
C SER A 60 0.05 -2.29 5.16
N THR A 61 0.09 -2.33 3.82
CA THR A 61 0.66 -1.28 2.98
C THR A 61 -0.46 -0.51 2.27
N PHE A 62 -0.13 0.64 1.69
CA PHE A 62 -1.02 1.37 0.81
C PHE A 62 -0.46 1.44 -0.61
N HIS A 63 -1.33 1.69 -1.57
CA HIS A 63 -1.00 2.08 -2.92
C HIS A 63 -1.81 3.32 -3.29
N CYS A 64 -1.14 4.37 -3.76
CA CYS A 64 -1.80 5.57 -4.23
C CYS A 64 -2.11 5.48 -5.72
N ARG A 65 -3.41 5.52 -6.06
CA ARG A 65 -3.87 5.72 -7.44
C ARG A 65 -3.91 7.22 -7.73
N CYS A 66 -2.80 7.74 -8.23
CA CYS A 66 -2.67 9.18 -8.52
C CYS A 66 -3.69 9.67 -9.55
N HIS A 67 -4.23 10.87 -9.32
CA HIS A 67 -5.03 11.57 -10.30
C HIS A 67 -4.19 11.93 -11.54
N ALA A 68 -4.88 12.33 -12.62
CA ALA A 68 -4.19 12.82 -13.80
C ALA A 68 -3.19 13.91 -13.41
N TRP A 69 -2.04 13.91 -14.09
CA TRP A 69 -0.97 14.90 -13.89
C TRP A 69 -0.17 14.75 -12.59
N TRP A 70 -0.32 13.66 -11.83
CA TRP A 70 0.46 13.38 -10.63
C TRP A 70 1.12 12.00 -10.68
N GLU A 71 2.30 11.90 -10.07
CA GLU A 71 3.10 10.68 -9.95
C GLU A 71 3.95 10.67 -8.68
N GLY A 72 4.58 9.52 -8.43
CA GLY A 72 5.32 9.24 -7.21
C GLY A 72 4.59 8.20 -6.36
N ALA A 73 5.22 7.75 -5.28
CA ALA A 73 4.64 6.75 -4.38
C ALA A 73 3.43 7.32 -3.60
N ARG A 74 3.42 8.64 -3.40
CA ARG A 74 2.43 9.41 -2.66
C ARG A 74 1.77 10.50 -3.51
N CYS A 75 1.92 10.42 -4.84
CA CYS A 75 1.42 11.43 -5.78
C CYS A 75 2.00 12.83 -5.51
N GLU A 76 3.25 12.89 -5.06
CA GLU A 76 3.94 14.10 -4.65
C GLU A 76 4.45 14.95 -5.82
N ARG A 77 4.65 14.34 -7.00
CA ARG A 77 5.25 14.99 -8.17
C ARG A 77 4.21 15.27 -9.24
N ARG A 78 4.16 16.52 -9.71
CA ARG A 78 3.30 16.92 -10.83
C ARG A 78 3.97 16.55 -12.16
N MET A 79 3.28 15.78 -12.99
CA MET A 79 3.65 15.56 -14.39
C MET A 79 3.32 16.83 -15.19
N LEU A 80 4.34 17.61 -15.54
CA LEU A 80 4.19 18.80 -16.40
C LEU A 80 4.01 18.43 -17.88
N HIS A 81 4.42 17.22 -18.27
CA HIS A 81 4.17 16.64 -19.58
C HIS A 81 3.40 15.34 -19.40
N ILE A 82 2.36 15.13 -20.20
CA ILE A 82 1.64 13.85 -20.29
C ILE A 82 2.68 12.84 -20.80
N PRO A 83 3.11 11.83 -20.02
CA PRO A 83 3.60 10.64 -20.66
C PRO A 83 2.37 10.09 -21.36
N TYR A 84 2.34 10.17 -22.69
CA TYR A 84 1.38 9.40 -23.46
C TYR A 84 1.55 7.97 -22.94
N LYS A 85 0.64 7.48 -22.09
CA LYS A 85 0.66 6.08 -21.71
C LYS A 85 0.22 5.39 -22.99
N PRO A 86 1.07 4.61 -23.66
CA PRO A 86 0.58 3.81 -24.77
C PRO A 86 -0.48 2.90 -24.15
N LEU A 87 -1.75 3.20 -24.47
CA LEU A 87 -2.86 2.32 -24.13
C LEU A 87 -2.50 0.98 -24.76
N SER A 88 -2.13 0.02 -23.93
CA SER A 88 -2.04 -1.38 -24.31
C SER A 88 -1.07 -1.67 -25.47
N GLN A 89 0.19 -1.92 -25.15
CA GLN A 89 1.07 -2.75 -26.00
C GLN A 89 0.62 -4.22 -26.08
N ARG A 90 -0.55 -4.60 -25.54
CA ARG A 90 -1.13 -5.94 -25.70
C ARG A 90 -1.67 -6.22 -27.12
N MET A 91 -1.58 -5.28 -28.06
CA MET A 91 -2.01 -5.49 -29.45
C MET A 91 -0.89 -5.89 -30.42
N LEU A 92 0.38 -6.00 -29.98
CA LEU A 92 1.49 -6.34 -30.88
C LEU A 92 2.04 -7.78 -30.71
N GLN A 93 1.44 -8.62 -29.86
CA GLN A 93 1.92 -9.98 -29.60
C GLN A 93 0.83 -11.05 -29.83
N GLU A 94 0.00 -10.90 -30.85
CA GLU A 94 -0.69 -12.07 -31.41
C GLU A 94 0.03 -12.43 -32.71
N PRO A 95 0.78 -13.55 -32.77
CA PRO A 95 1.46 -13.96 -33.98
C PRO A 95 0.43 -14.35 -35.04
N PHE A 96 0.04 -13.40 -35.89
CA PHE A 96 -0.84 -13.64 -37.06
C PHE A 96 -0.31 -14.75 -37.99
N TRP A 97 0.97 -15.13 -37.85
CA TRP A 97 1.59 -16.28 -38.51
C TRP A 97 1.05 -17.63 -38.02
N LEU A 98 0.62 -17.78 -36.76
CA LEU A 98 0.01 -19.04 -36.28
C LEU A 98 -1.30 -19.35 -37.02
N GLY A 99 -2.06 -18.32 -37.41
CA GLY A 99 -3.27 -18.47 -38.22
C GLY A 99 -3.00 -18.83 -39.68
N LEU A 100 -1.84 -18.45 -40.24
CA LEU A 100 -1.42 -18.87 -41.58
C LEU A 100 -0.83 -20.28 -41.58
N ILE A 101 -0.11 -20.65 -40.53
CA ILE A 101 0.48 -22.00 -40.36
C ILE A 101 -0.63 -23.06 -40.21
N THR A 102 -1.73 -22.76 -39.53
CA THR A 102 -2.87 -23.70 -39.46
C THR A 102 -3.60 -23.84 -40.80
N VAL A 103 -3.71 -22.76 -41.59
CA VAL A 103 -4.38 -22.79 -42.91
C VAL A 103 -3.56 -23.58 -43.95
N THR A 104 -2.23 -23.49 -43.91
CA THR A 104 -1.38 -24.27 -44.84
C THR A 104 -1.29 -25.75 -44.47
N VAL A 105 -1.37 -26.11 -43.18
CA VAL A 105 -1.35 -27.51 -42.73
C VAL A 105 -2.67 -28.24 -42.98
N VAL A 106 -3.80 -27.55 -43.06
CA VAL A 106 -5.12 -28.17 -43.32
C VAL A 106 -5.38 -28.37 -44.83
N LEU A 107 -4.64 -27.68 -45.70
CA LEU A 107 -4.77 -27.75 -47.17
C LEU A 107 -3.65 -28.56 -47.86
N GLY A 108 -2.82 -29.28 -47.10
CA GLY A 108 -1.71 -30.10 -47.60
C GLY A 108 -1.82 -31.57 -47.24
#